data_AF-A0A7X7T745-F1
#
_entry.id   AF-A0A7X7T745-F1
#
_cell.length_a   1.000
_cell.length_b   1.000
_cell.length_c   1.000
_cell.angle_alpha   90.00
_cell.angle_beta   90.00
_cell.angle_gamma   90.00
#
_symmetry.space_group_name_H-M   'P 1'
#
loop_
_entity.id
_entity.type
_entity.pdbx_description
1 polymer ?
#
loop_
_entity_poly.entity_id
_entity_poly.type
_entity_poly.pdbx_seq_one_letter_code
_entity_poly.pdbx_strand_id
1 'polypeptide(L)'
;MPSGRWRLLFKAQYHKGITKEIAIEGKEGTLETGELDLEPIAVTRVRVESELESPPYALRVEEGERKDEQAPWRFVRPRDLEMDTAQTELELATGTHRFTLTKVGTELGFTAEADLQPGEQELVLRPVPFTIEGRVLRGEHGVADVRLLISRRGQKAEVESGIAGAFTLRLWAPDMYLVEAHPPEGDFEAVLLDAREAKEGEVLKRDILLGSRVLSGIVVGAPEGAPLAAADVAVSQEGGGRRYVSSYEAKDDGSFQIYLKDELSVEVYASARGYLPRTVALGKNPAPSPITISLEKGVEVVGQVVGTAGTPVAGALVIGFSPGPDGKRSCSTESDAAGRFVLTCPTGTVVFAVAAGHTLDWVTASEHEVLLRLGAQGPPSPLTILAADGEPAAGAGLAFQKEDGVWIPFDLVFRALTAMGLPGRTAENGGVSLSFLPPGRYGTFLVARTGVVPLGVVLLPTSTPSSFKLPRTPPG
;
A
#
# COMPACT_ATOMS: atom_id res chain seq x y z
N MET A 1 -7.06 57.93 -14.86
CA MET A 1 -5.92 57.80 -13.91
C MET A 1 -4.73 58.53 -14.51
N PRO A 2 -3.94 59.33 -13.74
CA PRO A 2 -2.76 59.99 -14.29
C PRO A 2 -1.70 58.98 -14.73
N SER A 3 -0.79 59.41 -15.62
CA SER A 3 0.29 58.54 -16.10
C SER A 3 1.16 58.06 -14.94
N GLY A 4 1.51 56.77 -14.96
CA GLY A 4 2.23 56.10 -13.87
C GLY A 4 1.88 54.62 -13.78
N ARG A 5 2.51 53.93 -12.82
CA ARG A 5 2.17 52.54 -12.50
C ARG A 5 1.10 52.48 -11.43
N TRP A 6 0.07 51.70 -11.69
CA TRP A 6 -1.07 51.51 -10.81
C TRP A 6 -1.22 50.05 -10.48
N ARG A 7 -1.54 49.76 -9.22
CA ARG A 7 -1.92 48.44 -8.75
C ARG A 7 -3.43 48.42 -8.59
N LEU A 8 -4.11 47.74 -9.50
CA LEU A 8 -5.55 47.63 -9.50
C LEU A 8 -5.98 46.30 -8.86
N LEU A 9 -6.91 46.39 -7.92
CA LEU A 9 -7.58 45.23 -7.31
C LEU A 9 -8.94 45.04 -8.01
N PHE A 10 -9.05 43.95 -8.74
CA PHE A 10 -10.31 43.56 -9.39
C PHE A 10 -11.05 42.61 -8.45
N LYS A 11 -12.32 42.92 -8.19
CA LYS A 11 -13.21 42.08 -7.39
C LYS A 11 -14.50 41.87 -8.17
N ALA A 12 -14.97 40.63 -8.19
CA ALA A 12 -16.33 40.29 -8.56
C ALA A 12 -17.01 39.62 -7.36
N GLN A 13 -18.34 39.66 -7.32
CA GLN A 13 -19.09 38.94 -6.30
C GLN A 13 -18.75 37.44 -6.39
N TYR A 14 -18.41 36.82 -5.27
CA TYR A 14 -18.02 35.39 -5.18
C TYR A 14 -16.82 34.99 -6.04
N HIS A 15 -15.88 35.92 -6.25
CA HIS A 15 -14.59 35.57 -6.83
C HIS A 15 -13.44 36.13 -6.00
N LYS A 16 -12.32 35.41 -5.97
CA LYS A 16 -11.10 35.85 -5.34
C LYS A 16 -10.57 37.10 -6.05
N GLY A 17 -10.29 38.14 -5.28
CA GLY A 17 -9.76 39.38 -5.85
C GLY A 17 -8.37 39.15 -6.44
N ILE A 18 -8.16 39.60 -7.69
CA ILE A 18 -6.83 39.58 -8.31
C ILE A 18 -6.27 41.00 -8.35
N THR A 19 -4.97 41.10 -8.12
CA THR A 19 -4.25 42.36 -8.23
C THR A 19 -3.40 42.35 -9.48
N LYS A 20 -3.60 43.30 -10.40
CA LYS A 20 -2.69 43.50 -11.55
C LYS A 20 -2.00 44.85 -11.44
N GLU A 21 -0.73 44.87 -11.79
CA GLU A 21 0.01 46.11 -11.98
C GLU A 21 -0.09 46.53 -13.45
N ILE A 22 -0.52 47.76 -13.70
CA ILE A 22 -0.69 48.33 -15.03
C ILE A 22 0.12 49.62 -15.14
N ALA A 23 0.75 49.86 -16.28
CA ALA A 23 1.39 51.13 -16.58
C ALA A 23 0.47 51.95 -17.49
N ILE A 24 0.22 53.20 -17.11
CA ILE A 24 -0.60 54.13 -17.88
C ILE A 24 0.33 55.21 -18.43
N GLU A 25 0.40 55.35 -19.75
CA GLU A 25 1.20 56.36 -20.45
C GLU A 25 0.29 57.10 -21.45
N GLY A 26 0.22 58.43 -21.41
CA GLY A 26 -0.50 59.24 -22.41
C GLY A 26 -1.75 60.00 -21.92
N LYS A 27 -2.44 60.64 -22.88
CA LYS A 27 -3.62 61.51 -22.69
C LYS A 27 -4.93 60.70 -22.64
N GLU A 28 -6.02 61.32 -22.16
CA GLU A 28 -7.36 60.72 -21.92
C GLU A 28 -7.79 59.64 -22.92
N GLY A 29 -8.27 58.50 -22.40
CA GLY A 29 -8.76 57.38 -23.18
C GLY A 29 -9.24 56.20 -22.31
N THR A 30 -9.67 55.12 -22.96
CA THR A 30 -10.11 53.86 -22.32
C THR A 30 -8.93 52.88 -22.23
N LEU A 31 -8.77 52.22 -21.09
CA LEU A 31 -7.78 51.15 -20.90
C LEU A 31 -8.48 49.79 -20.92
N GLU A 32 -8.06 48.91 -21.84
CA GLU A 32 -8.50 47.51 -21.86
C GLU A 32 -7.52 46.65 -21.04
N THR A 33 -8.03 45.96 -20.02
CA THR A 33 -7.20 45.15 -19.10
C THR A 33 -7.02 43.69 -19.56
N GLY A 34 -7.56 43.35 -20.73
CA GLY A 34 -7.73 41.98 -21.20
C GLY A 34 -8.74 41.19 -20.35
N GLU A 35 -8.86 39.90 -20.65
CA GLU A 35 -9.66 38.97 -19.85
C GLU A 35 -9.07 38.84 -18.43
N LEU A 36 -9.98 38.78 -17.46
CA LEU A 36 -9.66 38.60 -16.05
C LEU A 36 -10.24 37.26 -15.62
N ASP A 37 -9.40 36.23 -15.58
CA ASP A 37 -9.76 34.96 -14.94
C ASP A 37 -9.76 35.16 -13.42
N LEU A 38 -10.95 35.38 -12.88
CA LEU A 38 -11.15 35.41 -11.44
C LEU A 38 -11.50 33.98 -10.99
N GLU A 39 -10.81 33.50 -9.96
CA GLU A 39 -11.10 32.21 -9.36
C GLU A 39 -12.41 32.31 -8.57
N PRO A 40 -13.44 31.48 -8.87
CA PRO A 40 -14.67 31.49 -8.11
C PRO A 40 -14.42 31.02 -6.67
N ILE A 41 -15.15 31.63 -5.72
CA ILE A 41 -15.10 31.27 -4.30
C ILE A 41 -16.50 30.95 -3.77
N ALA A 42 -16.52 30.09 -2.77
CA ALA A 42 -17.68 29.83 -1.93
C ALA A 42 -17.52 30.59 -0.61
N VAL A 43 -18.55 31.35 -0.22
CA VAL A 43 -18.68 31.87 1.14
C VAL A 43 -19.55 30.89 1.91
N THR A 44 -18.91 30.02 2.69
CA THR A 44 -19.57 28.92 3.39
C THR A 44 -19.74 29.26 4.86
N ARG A 45 -21.00 29.41 5.28
CA ARG A 45 -21.37 29.44 6.69
C ARG A 45 -21.43 28.02 7.22
N VAL A 46 -20.44 27.64 8.01
CA VAL A 46 -20.40 26.35 8.68
C VAL A 46 -21.13 26.47 10.01
N ARG A 47 -22.24 25.77 10.17
CA ARG A 47 -22.99 25.65 11.42
C ARG A 47 -22.81 24.25 12.00
N VAL A 48 -22.46 24.15 13.27
CA VAL A 48 -22.46 22.89 14.01
C VAL A 48 -23.77 22.78 14.76
N GLU A 49 -24.53 21.72 14.48
CA GLU A 49 -25.75 21.37 15.21
C GLU A 49 -25.46 20.10 16.00
N SER A 50 -25.26 20.24 17.31
CA SER A 50 -25.12 19.13 18.23
C SER A 50 -25.93 19.41 19.49
N GLU A 51 -26.80 18.49 19.88
CA GLU A 51 -27.58 18.62 21.13
C GLU A 51 -26.75 18.26 22.36
N LEU A 52 -25.70 17.47 22.18
CA LEU A 52 -24.92 16.86 23.26
C LEU A 52 -23.62 17.59 23.56
N GLU A 53 -23.14 18.43 22.64
CA GLU A 53 -21.88 19.14 22.79
C GLU A 53 -22.06 20.60 22.39
N SER A 54 -21.54 21.50 23.23
CA SER A 54 -21.38 22.91 22.88
C SER A 54 -19.92 23.18 22.46
N PRO A 55 -19.60 24.32 21.83
CA PRO A 55 -18.23 24.77 21.59
C PRO A 55 -17.35 24.78 22.88
N PRO A 56 -16.00 24.84 22.78
CA PRO A 56 -15.23 25.09 21.56
C PRO A 56 -14.98 23.81 20.74
N TYR A 57 -14.91 23.98 19.41
CA TYR A 57 -14.48 22.93 18.47
C TYR A 57 -13.20 23.36 17.75
N ALA A 58 -12.41 22.39 17.28
CA ALA A 58 -11.40 22.62 16.27
C ALA A 58 -11.92 22.08 14.93
N LEU A 59 -12.03 22.97 13.94
CA LEU A 59 -12.44 22.67 12.58
C LEU A 59 -11.21 22.70 11.68
N ARG A 60 -10.87 21.55 11.11
CA ARG A 60 -9.89 21.43 10.04
C ARG A 60 -10.60 21.31 8.71
N VAL A 61 -10.28 22.20 7.78
CA VAL A 61 -10.81 22.15 6.41
C VAL A 61 -9.68 21.80 5.46
N GLU A 62 -9.91 20.81 4.61
CA GLU A 62 -8.94 20.38 3.61
C GLU A 62 -9.56 20.44 2.21
N GLU A 63 -8.88 21.13 1.30
CA GLU A 63 -9.24 21.18 -0.12
C GLU A 63 -8.86 19.85 -0.79
N GLY A 64 -9.85 19.19 -1.40
CA GLY A 64 -9.67 17.98 -2.17
C GLY A 64 -9.23 18.31 -3.59
N GLU A 65 -8.14 17.70 -4.03
CA GLU A 65 -7.71 17.72 -5.42
C GLU A 65 -7.82 16.31 -6.00
N ARG A 66 -8.53 16.19 -7.12
CA ARG A 66 -8.59 14.95 -7.91
C ARG A 66 -7.73 15.15 -9.15
N LYS A 67 -6.67 14.36 -9.30
CA LYS A 67 -5.82 14.43 -10.50
C LYS A 67 -6.52 13.92 -11.75
N ASP A 68 -7.45 12.96 -11.59
CA ASP A 68 -8.31 12.40 -12.63
C ASP A 68 -9.53 11.70 -11.97
N GLU A 69 -10.50 11.23 -12.77
CA GLU A 69 -11.72 10.57 -12.27
C GLU A 69 -11.48 9.26 -11.51
N GLN A 70 -10.30 8.63 -11.62
CA GLN A 70 -10.00 7.34 -10.99
C GLN A 70 -9.05 7.48 -9.78
N ALA A 71 -8.37 8.62 -9.65
CA ALA A 71 -7.46 8.90 -8.56
C ALA A 71 -8.21 9.12 -7.24
N PRO A 72 -7.66 8.63 -6.12
CA PRO A 72 -8.17 8.97 -4.80
C PRO A 72 -7.97 10.48 -4.57
N TRP A 73 -8.93 11.08 -3.87
CA TRP A 73 -8.83 12.48 -3.45
C TRP A 73 -7.58 12.70 -2.60
N ARG A 74 -6.78 13.71 -2.97
CA ARG A 74 -5.67 14.18 -2.15
C ARG A 74 -6.07 15.49 -1.49
N PHE A 75 -5.99 15.51 -0.17
CA PHE A 75 -6.30 16.69 0.63
C PHE A 75 -4.99 17.41 0.95
N VAL A 76 -4.82 18.62 0.41
CA VAL A 76 -3.48 19.24 0.26
C VAL A 76 -3.26 20.52 1.07
N ARG A 77 -4.33 21.21 1.47
CA ARG A 77 -4.25 22.49 2.17
C ARG A 77 -5.11 22.46 3.43
N PRO A 78 -4.55 22.05 4.59
CA PRO A 78 -5.28 22.10 5.84
C PRO A 78 -5.38 23.56 6.32
N ARG A 79 -6.57 23.97 6.73
CA ARG A 79 -6.82 25.19 7.49
C ARG A 79 -7.45 24.81 8.83
N ASP A 80 -6.70 25.01 9.90
CA ASP A 80 -7.17 24.76 11.27
C ASP A 80 -7.78 26.03 11.85
N LEU A 81 -8.96 25.88 12.44
CA LEU A 81 -9.77 26.96 12.97
C LEU A 81 -10.33 26.55 14.33
N GLU A 82 -10.17 27.41 15.33
CA GLU A 82 -10.91 27.27 16.58
C GLU A 82 -12.28 27.93 16.42
N MET A 83 -13.32 27.18 16.79
CA MET A 83 -14.71 27.63 16.77
C MET A 83 -15.19 27.79 18.21
N ASP A 84 -15.17 29.02 18.71
CA ASP A 84 -15.71 29.37 20.05
C ASP A 84 -17.24 29.42 20.08
N THR A 85 -17.86 29.44 18.90
CA THR A 85 -19.31 29.42 18.73
C THR A 85 -19.71 28.23 17.85
N ALA A 86 -21.01 27.92 17.81
CA ALA A 86 -21.52 26.85 16.96
C ALA A 86 -21.55 27.23 15.47
N GLN A 87 -21.02 28.39 15.08
CA GLN A 87 -21.06 28.85 13.69
C GLN A 87 -19.81 29.66 13.32
N THR A 88 -19.23 29.37 12.16
CA THR A 88 -18.15 30.18 11.59
C THR A 88 -18.41 30.41 10.11
N GLU A 89 -17.90 31.50 9.56
CA GLU A 89 -18.02 31.83 8.13
C GLU A 89 -16.64 31.72 7.48
N LEU A 90 -16.56 30.95 6.40
CA LEU A 90 -15.31 30.64 5.71
C LEU A 90 -15.42 31.03 4.24
N GLU A 91 -14.43 31.75 3.75
CA GLU A 91 -14.19 31.88 2.31
C GLU A 91 -13.30 30.71 1.86
N LEU A 92 -13.83 29.86 0.99
CA LEU A 92 -13.19 28.65 0.46
C LEU A 92 -13.22 28.67 -1.08
N ALA A 93 -12.31 27.95 -1.71
CA ALA A 93 -12.40 27.72 -3.15
C ALA A 93 -13.64 26.87 -3.48
N THR A 94 -14.10 26.91 -4.73
CA THR A 94 -15.13 25.97 -5.18
C THR A 94 -14.56 24.57 -5.37
N GLY A 95 -15.36 23.53 -5.17
CA GLY A 95 -14.96 22.13 -5.30
C GLY A 95 -15.15 21.32 -4.03
N THR A 96 -14.63 20.10 -4.03
CA THR A 96 -14.80 19.15 -2.92
C THR A 96 -13.88 19.50 -1.75
N HIS A 97 -14.48 19.68 -0.57
CA HIS A 97 -13.77 19.96 0.67
C HIS A 97 -14.09 18.89 1.71
N ARG A 98 -13.09 18.56 2.52
CA ARG A 98 -13.27 17.74 3.72
C ARG A 98 -13.24 18.63 4.95
N PHE A 99 -14.25 18.48 5.79
CA PHE A 99 -14.41 19.18 7.05
C PHE A 99 -14.24 18.16 8.18
N THR A 100 -13.18 18.29 8.96
CA THR A 100 -12.94 17.48 10.16
C THR A 100 -13.18 18.35 11.38
N LEU A 101 -14.26 18.07 12.10
CA LEU A 101 -14.65 18.74 13.32
C LEU A 101 -14.23 17.88 14.52
N THR A 102 -13.40 18.40 15.40
CA THR A 102 -12.96 17.76 16.65
C THR A 102 -13.40 18.61 17.83
N LYS A 103 -13.72 17.99 18.97
CA LYS A 103 -13.92 18.73 20.21
C LYS A 103 -12.55 19.08 20.78
N VAL A 104 -12.34 20.34 21.18
CA VAL A 104 -11.07 20.76 21.78
C VAL A 104 -10.76 19.86 22.99
N GLY A 105 -9.57 19.27 23.01
CA GLY A 105 -9.16 18.27 24.03
C GLY A 105 -9.53 16.82 23.68
N THR A 106 -10.09 16.56 22.50
CA THR A 106 -10.32 15.21 21.97
C THR A 106 -9.60 15.03 20.64
N GLU A 107 -9.24 13.79 20.30
CA GLU A 107 -8.44 13.51 19.10
C GLU A 107 -9.27 12.90 17.93
N LEU A 108 -10.45 12.32 18.22
CA LEU A 108 -11.35 11.79 17.19
C LEU A 108 -12.40 12.83 16.80
N GLY A 109 -12.57 13.02 15.50
CA GLY A 109 -13.43 14.05 14.94
C GLY A 109 -14.52 13.51 14.02
N PHE A 110 -15.62 14.24 13.94
CA PHE A 110 -16.59 14.08 12.88
C PHE A 110 -15.99 14.54 11.55
N THR A 111 -16.19 13.78 10.48
CA THR A 111 -15.72 14.17 9.13
C THR A 111 -16.90 14.20 8.18
N ALA A 112 -17.05 15.31 7.46
CA ALA A 112 -18.00 15.47 6.36
C ALA A 112 -17.25 15.91 5.09
N GLU A 113 -17.78 15.53 3.95
CA GLU A 113 -17.31 16.01 2.65
C GLU A 113 -18.45 16.82 2.00
N ALA A 114 -18.12 17.94 1.38
CA ALA A 114 -19.09 18.78 0.69
C ALA A 114 -18.50 19.38 -0.59
N ASP A 115 -19.31 19.43 -1.63
CA ASP A 115 -18.98 20.08 -2.91
C ASP A 115 -19.47 21.52 -2.90
N LEU A 116 -18.54 22.46 -2.77
CA LEU A 116 -18.86 23.88 -2.66
C LEU A 116 -18.99 24.52 -4.05
N GLN A 117 -20.12 25.18 -4.29
CA GLN A 117 -20.39 25.96 -5.51
C GLN A 117 -20.05 27.44 -5.33
N PRO A 118 -19.86 28.22 -6.43
CA PRO A 118 -19.73 29.67 -6.30
C PRO A 118 -20.97 30.27 -5.61
N GLY A 119 -20.77 31.17 -4.63
CA GLY A 119 -21.86 31.83 -3.92
C GLY A 119 -21.86 31.63 -2.41
N GLU A 120 -22.92 32.15 -1.75
CA GLU A 120 -23.20 31.91 -0.35
C GLU A 120 -23.82 30.52 -0.16
N GLN A 121 -23.28 29.74 0.78
CA GLN A 121 -23.75 28.41 1.10
C GLN A 121 -23.78 28.20 2.61
N GLU A 122 -24.70 27.38 3.08
CA GLU A 122 -24.76 26.93 4.47
C GLU A 122 -24.40 25.45 4.54
N LEU A 123 -23.36 25.12 5.31
CA LEU A 123 -22.98 23.75 5.61
C LEU A 123 -23.31 23.46 7.06
N VAL A 124 -24.22 22.51 7.28
CA VAL A 124 -24.60 22.09 8.63
C VAL A 124 -23.87 20.79 8.98
N LEU A 125 -22.93 20.86 9.92
CA LEU A 125 -22.24 19.72 10.49
C LEU A 125 -23.04 19.21 11.69
N ARG A 126 -23.49 17.96 11.62
CA ARG A 126 -24.23 17.29 12.71
C ARG A 126 -23.39 16.16 13.30
N PRO A 127 -22.41 16.47 14.16
CA PRO A 127 -21.66 15.42 14.81
C PRO A 127 -22.61 14.61 15.69
N VAL A 128 -22.54 13.29 15.58
CA VAL A 128 -23.38 12.34 16.29
C VAL A 128 -22.48 11.63 17.30
N PRO A 129 -22.21 12.23 18.48
CA PRO A 129 -21.38 11.57 19.46
C PRO A 129 -22.15 10.38 20.06
N PHE A 130 -21.45 9.29 20.26
CA PHE A 130 -21.93 8.12 20.98
C PHE A 130 -20.81 7.58 21.86
N THR A 131 -21.17 6.75 22.83
CA THR A 131 -20.22 6.17 23.77
C THR A 131 -20.15 4.68 23.53
N ILE A 132 -18.95 4.11 23.56
CA ILE A 132 -18.73 2.67 23.66
C ILE A 132 -18.28 2.39 25.09
N GLU A 133 -19.03 1.54 25.77
CA GLU A 133 -18.65 0.97 27.04
C GLU A 133 -18.39 -0.51 26.88
N GLY A 134 -17.37 -1.02 27.57
CA GLY A 134 -17.12 -2.45 27.56
C GLY A 134 -15.92 -2.81 28.39
N ARG A 135 -15.44 -4.02 28.17
CA ARG A 135 -14.27 -4.56 28.84
C ARG A 135 -13.26 -5.05 27.83
N VAL A 136 -11.99 -4.84 28.12
CA VAL A 136 -10.90 -5.56 27.47
C VAL A 136 -10.77 -6.90 28.16
N LEU A 137 -11.00 -7.98 27.42
CA LEU A 137 -11.05 -9.34 27.93
C LEU A 137 -9.99 -10.21 27.28
N ARG A 138 -9.35 -11.09 28.06
CA ARG A 138 -8.56 -12.22 27.57
C ARG A 138 -9.22 -13.50 28.08
N GLY A 139 -9.94 -14.20 27.19
CA GLY A 139 -10.90 -15.21 27.60
C GLY A 139 -12.04 -14.57 28.41
N GLU A 140 -12.29 -15.07 29.62
CA GLU A 140 -13.32 -14.53 30.53
C GLU A 140 -12.76 -13.47 31.52
N HIS A 141 -11.44 -13.25 31.51
CA HIS A 141 -10.78 -12.36 32.46
C HIS A 141 -10.61 -10.96 31.89
N GLY A 142 -10.93 -9.94 32.70
CA GLY A 142 -10.67 -8.55 32.34
C GLY A 142 -9.21 -8.19 32.48
N VAL A 143 -8.66 -7.50 31.48
CA VAL A 143 -7.26 -7.04 31.45
C VAL A 143 -7.23 -5.54 31.74
N ALA A 144 -6.69 -5.17 32.90
CA ALA A 144 -6.54 -3.77 33.31
C ALA A 144 -5.29 -3.13 32.68
N ASP A 145 -5.24 -1.80 32.71
CA ASP A 145 -4.11 -0.98 32.28
C ASP A 145 -3.72 -1.22 30.81
N VAL A 146 -4.70 -1.61 29.99
CA VAL A 146 -4.52 -1.80 28.54
C VAL A 146 -4.69 -0.45 27.87
N ARG A 147 -3.62 0.05 27.28
CA ARG A 147 -3.66 1.26 26.46
C ARG A 147 -4.28 0.92 25.09
N LEU A 148 -5.46 1.46 24.81
CA LEU A 148 -6.17 1.30 23.56
C LEU A 148 -5.89 2.51 22.67
N LEU A 149 -5.23 2.31 21.53
CA LEU A 149 -5.08 3.30 20.47
C LEU A 149 -6.13 3.02 19.38
N ILE A 150 -7.14 3.89 19.31
CA ILE A 150 -8.25 3.77 18.37
C ILE A 150 -7.94 4.65 17.19
N SER A 151 -8.03 4.13 15.97
CA SER A 151 -7.80 4.91 14.76
C SER A 151 -8.89 4.72 13.71
N ARG A 152 -9.15 5.81 12.99
CA ARG A 152 -10.08 5.85 11.86
C ARG A 152 -9.65 6.94 10.87
N ARG A 153 -9.40 6.56 9.61
CA ARG A 153 -9.09 7.50 8.52
C ARG A 153 -8.01 8.54 8.90
N GLY A 154 -6.98 8.12 9.62
CA GLY A 154 -5.88 8.98 10.07
C GLY A 154 -6.12 9.73 11.39
N GLN A 155 -7.36 9.76 11.90
CA GLN A 155 -7.64 10.24 13.25
C GLN A 155 -7.29 9.16 14.26
N LYS A 156 -6.89 9.56 15.47
CA LYS A 156 -6.56 8.67 16.58
C LYS A 156 -7.31 9.11 17.84
N ALA A 157 -7.51 8.21 18.79
CA ALA A 157 -7.79 8.50 20.19
C ALA A 157 -7.12 7.45 21.04
N GLU A 158 -6.95 7.79 22.30
CA GLU A 158 -6.37 6.91 23.29
C GLU A 158 -7.27 6.81 24.52
N VAL A 159 -7.42 5.60 25.04
CA VAL A 159 -8.05 5.35 26.33
C VAL A 159 -7.34 4.18 27.00
N GLU A 160 -7.25 4.20 28.32
CA GLU A 160 -6.69 3.09 29.10
C GLU A 160 -7.83 2.31 29.76
N SER A 161 -7.74 0.97 29.77
CA SER A 161 -8.70 0.15 30.49
C SER A 161 -8.45 0.24 32.00
N GLY A 162 -9.52 0.43 32.76
CA GLY A 162 -9.47 0.42 34.22
C GLY A 162 -9.49 -0.98 34.83
N ILE A 163 -9.84 -1.04 36.11
CA ILE A 163 -9.97 -2.28 36.87
C ILE A 163 -10.92 -3.25 36.15
N ALA A 164 -10.54 -4.53 36.11
CA ALA A 164 -11.28 -5.59 35.44
C ALA A 164 -11.50 -5.32 33.93
N GLY A 165 -10.65 -4.49 33.32
CA GLY A 165 -10.60 -4.16 31.91
C GLY A 165 -11.68 -3.20 31.43
N ALA A 166 -12.44 -2.57 32.33
CA ALA A 166 -13.51 -1.65 31.93
C ALA A 166 -12.95 -0.44 31.17
N PHE A 167 -13.58 -0.05 30.06
CA PHE A 167 -13.23 1.16 29.32
C PHE A 167 -14.49 1.90 28.88
N THR A 168 -14.33 3.21 28.68
CA THR A 168 -15.36 4.08 28.12
C THR A 168 -14.71 4.93 27.04
N LEU A 169 -15.18 4.78 25.81
CA LEU A 169 -14.65 5.46 24.64
C LEU A 169 -15.74 6.31 24.01
N ARG A 170 -15.46 7.59 23.79
CA ARG A 170 -16.40 8.49 23.12
C ARG A 170 -16.01 8.72 21.67
N LEU A 171 -16.93 8.45 20.76
CA LEU A 171 -16.73 8.49 19.31
C LEU A 171 -17.74 9.43 18.65
N TRP A 172 -17.38 9.96 17.49
CA TRP A 172 -18.12 11.06 16.83
C TRP A 172 -18.80 10.67 15.52
N ALA A 173 -18.65 9.42 15.09
CA ALA A 173 -19.21 8.94 13.84
C ALA A 173 -19.34 7.41 13.84
N PRO A 174 -20.52 6.84 13.58
CA PRO A 174 -20.69 5.39 13.46
C PRO A 174 -19.83 4.85 12.30
N ASP A 175 -18.82 4.03 12.61
CA ASP A 175 -17.94 3.41 11.62
C ASP A 175 -17.26 2.16 12.18
N MET A 176 -16.40 1.53 11.38
CA MET A 176 -15.43 0.54 11.80
C MET A 176 -14.13 1.22 12.24
N TYR A 177 -13.65 0.86 13.41
CA TYR A 177 -12.45 1.40 14.01
C TYR A 177 -11.38 0.31 14.13
N LEU A 178 -10.12 0.68 13.88
CA LEU A 178 -8.98 -0.15 14.25
C LEU A 178 -8.56 0.22 15.67
N VAL A 179 -8.53 -0.76 16.55
CA VAL A 179 -8.08 -0.62 17.94
C VAL A 179 -6.78 -1.40 18.08
N GLU A 180 -5.68 -0.71 18.36
CA GLU A 180 -4.42 -1.32 18.78
C GLU A 180 -4.42 -1.37 20.31
N ALA A 181 -4.61 -2.55 20.88
CA ALA A 181 -4.63 -2.75 22.32
C ALA A 181 -3.23 -3.13 22.81
N HIS A 182 -2.61 -2.30 23.64
CA HIS A 182 -1.29 -2.52 24.23
C HIS A 182 -1.44 -2.98 25.69
N PRO A 183 -1.52 -4.30 25.95
CA PRO A 183 -1.57 -4.82 27.31
C PRO A 183 -0.22 -4.65 28.01
N PRO A 184 -0.19 -4.53 29.36
CA PRO A 184 1.06 -4.37 30.10
C PRO A 184 1.99 -5.59 30.02
N GLU A 185 1.43 -6.79 29.79
CA GLU A 185 2.17 -8.05 29.76
C GLU A 185 2.76 -8.45 28.40
N GLY A 186 2.63 -7.64 27.34
CA GLY A 186 3.10 -8.05 26.01
C GLY A 186 2.99 -7.00 24.92
N ASP A 187 3.13 -7.46 23.67
CA ASP A 187 2.97 -6.63 22.49
C ASP A 187 1.50 -6.31 22.22
N PHE A 188 1.28 -5.36 21.30
CA PHE A 188 -0.06 -4.90 20.99
C PHE A 188 -0.85 -5.88 20.11
N GLU A 189 -2.17 -5.86 20.27
CA GLU A 189 -3.11 -6.66 19.49
C GLU A 189 -4.07 -5.76 18.70
N ALA A 190 -4.14 -5.96 17.39
CA ALA A 190 -5.08 -5.25 16.53
C ALA A 190 -6.48 -5.89 16.55
N VAL A 191 -7.50 -5.09 16.86
CA VAL A 191 -8.91 -5.48 16.92
C VAL A 191 -9.74 -4.51 16.07
N LEU A 192 -10.71 -5.05 15.32
CA LEU A 192 -11.69 -4.23 14.61
C LEU A 192 -12.92 -4.05 15.49
N LEU A 193 -13.21 -2.81 15.85
CA LEU A 193 -14.38 -2.42 16.62
C LEU A 193 -15.45 -1.89 15.66
N ASP A 194 -16.54 -2.66 15.47
CA ASP A 194 -17.65 -2.25 14.60
C ASP A 194 -18.69 -1.47 15.40
N ALA A 195 -18.79 -0.18 15.09
CA ALA A 195 -19.71 0.76 15.73
C ALA A 195 -20.67 1.39 14.72
N ARG A 196 -20.85 0.79 13.54
CA ARG A 196 -21.72 1.32 12.47
C ARG A 196 -23.20 1.36 12.85
N GLU A 197 -23.63 0.57 13.83
CA GLU A 197 -25.01 0.55 14.30
C GLU A 197 -25.32 1.63 15.36
N ALA A 198 -24.30 2.31 15.88
CA ALA A 198 -24.47 3.27 16.96
C ALA A 198 -25.32 4.48 16.53
N LYS A 199 -26.21 4.92 17.42
CA LYS A 199 -27.07 6.10 17.24
C LYS A 199 -26.60 7.27 18.09
N GLU A 200 -27.16 8.44 17.82
CA GLU A 200 -26.87 9.66 18.58
C GLU A 200 -27.13 9.49 20.08
N GLY A 201 -26.14 9.83 20.89
CA GLY A 201 -26.22 9.73 22.35
C GLY A 201 -26.31 8.31 22.89
N GLU A 202 -26.23 7.28 22.04
CA GLU A 202 -26.31 5.90 22.46
C GLU A 202 -25.05 5.46 23.22
N VAL A 203 -25.25 4.58 24.20
CA VAL A 203 -24.17 3.83 24.85
C VAL A 203 -24.16 2.42 24.26
N LEU A 204 -23.22 2.16 23.36
CA LEU A 204 -23.01 0.85 22.75
C LEU A 204 -22.17 -0.02 23.68
N LYS A 205 -22.66 -1.21 24.03
CA LYS A 205 -21.90 -2.18 24.81
C LYS A 205 -21.06 -3.08 23.89
N ARG A 206 -19.73 -2.98 23.97
CA ARG A 206 -18.79 -3.79 23.17
C ARG A 206 -17.54 -4.12 23.96
N ASP A 207 -17.31 -5.41 24.14
CA ASP A 207 -16.04 -5.90 24.68
C ASP A 207 -14.98 -5.99 23.58
N ILE A 208 -13.73 -5.75 23.97
CA ILE A 208 -12.55 -5.95 23.14
C ILE A 208 -11.95 -7.28 23.56
N LEU A 209 -12.02 -8.27 22.67
CA LEU A 209 -11.51 -9.61 22.92
C LEU A 209 -10.06 -9.73 22.42
N LEU A 210 -9.14 -9.89 23.36
CA LEU A 210 -7.74 -10.22 23.12
C LEU A 210 -7.57 -11.74 22.94
N GLY A 211 -6.50 -12.13 22.27
CA GLY A 211 -6.16 -13.54 22.07
C GLY A 211 -5.96 -14.27 23.39
N SER A 212 -6.76 -15.30 23.66
CA SER A 212 -6.69 -16.06 24.91
C SER A 212 -5.65 -17.19 24.83
N ARG A 213 -5.40 -17.70 23.61
CA ARG A 213 -4.50 -18.82 23.36
C ARG A 213 -3.07 -18.35 23.18
N VAL A 214 -2.13 -19.05 23.79
CA VAL A 214 -0.71 -18.73 23.67
C VAL A 214 -0.04 -19.71 22.71
N LEU A 215 0.45 -19.18 21.59
CA LEU A 215 1.43 -19.86 20.77
C LEU A 215 2.82 -19.49 21.27
N SER A 216 3.59 -20.46 21.72
CA SER A 216 5.02 -20.27 21.98
C SER A 216 5.84 -21.14 21.04
N GLY A 217 7.07 -20.74 20.80
CA GLY A 217 7.99 -21.50 19.98
C GLY A 217 9.41 -20.98 20.04
N ILE A 218 10.27 -21.62 19.26
CA ILE A 218 11.67 -21.24 19.08
C ILE A 218 12.02 -21.27 17.59
N VAL A 219 12.74 -20.24 17.14
CA VAL A 219 13.33 -20.20 15.80
C VAL A 219 14.77 -20.68 15.89
N VAL A 220 15.12 -21.67 15.07
CA VAL A 220 16.47 -22.27 15.07
C VAL A 220 17.04 -22.35 13.65
N GLY A 221 18.35 -22.22 13.52
CA GLY A 221 19.05 -22.44 12.26
C GLY A 221 19.27 -23.94 12.03
N ALA A 222 18.95 -24.44 10.84
CA ALA A 222 19.31 -25.78 10.40
C ALA A 222 20.69 -25.78 9.71
N PRO A 223 21.44 -26.89 9.78
CA PRO A 223 21.10 -28.15 10.48
C PRO A 223 21.45 -28.17 11.98
N GLU A 224 22.26 -27.23 12.49
CA GLU A 224 22.86 -27.33 13.83
C GLU A 224 21.86 -27.12 14.98
N GLY A 225 20.69 -26.56 14.70
CA GLY A 225 19.64 -26.29 15.70
C GLY A 225 19.94 -25.11 16.61
N ALA A 226 20.92 -24.26 16.26
CA ALA A 226 21.27 -23.08 17.05
C ALA A 226 20.11 -22.08 17.08
N PRO A 227 19.77 -21.50 18.25
CA PRO A 227 18.71 -20.50 18.35
C PRO A 227 19.05 -19.24 17.53
N LEU A 228 18.05 -18.67 16.86
CA LEU A 228 18.20 -17.46 16.06
C LEU A 228 17.57 -16.28 16.80
N ALA A 229 18.43 -15.51 17.48
CA ALA A 229 18.05 -14.22 18.05
C ALA A 229 17.59 -13.25 16.95
N ALA A 230 16.68 -12.34 17.30
CA ALA A 230 16.20 -11.30 16.41
C ALA A 230 15.56 -11.83 15.11
N ALA A 231 15.08 -13.08 15.10
CA ALA A 231 14.33 -13.61 13.98
C ALA A 231 12.95 -12.94 13.93
N ASP A 232 12.56 -12.43 12.77
CA ASP A 232 11.22 -11.89 12.53
C ASP A 232 10.23 -13.06 12.47
N VAL A 233 9.19 -13.02 13.30
CA VAL A 233 8.10 -14.00 13.35
C VAL A 233 6.78 -13.29 13.08
N ALA A 234 6.20 -13.53 11.91
CA ALA A 234 4.89 -13.02 11.54
C ALA A 234 3.84 -14.13 11.65
N VAL A 235 2.70 -13.83 12.28
CA VAL A 235 1.58 -14.76 12.44
C VAL A 235 0.37 -14.23 11.69
N SER A 236 -0.12 -15.03 10.75
CA SER A 236 -1.35 -14.79 10.01
C SER A 236 -2.46 -15.64 10.58
N GLN A 237 -3.55 -15.01 11.04
CA GLN A 237 -4.73 -15.66 11.58
C GLN A 237 -5.93 -15.36 10.68
N GLU A 238 -6.62 -16.39 10.18
CA GLU A 238 -7.73 -16.24 9.24
C GLU A 238 -9.00 -16.94 9.72
N GLY A 239 -10.14 -16.24 9.65
CA GLY A 239 -11.47 -16.79 9.94
C GLY A 239 -12.57 -15.76 9.76
N GLY A 240 -13.78 -16.21 9.41
CA GLY A 240 -14.93 -15.33 9.17
C GLY A 240 -14.73 -14.30 8.06
N GLY A 241 -13.89 -14.61 7.05
CA GLY A 241 -13.55 -13.69 5.96
C GLY A 241 -12.58 -12.57 6.36
N ARG A 242 -11.96 -12.64 7.54
CA ARG A 242 -10.98 -11.67 8.02
C ARG A 242 -9.61 -12.33 8.19
N ARG A 243 -8.55 -11.57 7.90
CA ARG A 243 -7.15 -11.95 8.09
C ARG A 243 -6.49 -10.95 9.03
N TYR A 244 -5.89 -11.44 10.11
CA TYR A 244 -5.11 -10.66 11.07
C TYR A 244 -3.64 -11.04 10.90
N VAL A 245 -2.76 -10.06 10.80
CA VAL A 245 -1.31 -10.28 10.73
C VAL A 245 -0.66 -9.53 11.88
N SER A 246 0.12 -10.23 12.68
CA SER A 246 0.96 -9.67 13.74
C SER A 246 2.41 -10.07 13.49
N SER A 247 3.36 -9.22 13.87
CA SER A 247 4.80 -9.45 13.68
C SER A 247 5.53 -9.25 15.00
N TYR A 248 6.50 -10.10 15.26
CA TYR A 248 7.25 -10.17 16.51
C TYR A 248 8.71 -10.41 16.20
N GLU A 249 9.58 -10.00 17.11
CA GLU A 249 11.00 -10.34 17.05
C GLU A 249 11.29 -11.44 18.09
N ALA A 250 11.96 -12.51 17.67
CA ALA A 250 12.37 -13.57 18.58
C ALA A 250 13.43 -13.04 19.57
N LYS A 251 13.34 -13.48 20.83
CA LYS A 251 14.27 -13.11 21.91
C LYS A 251 15.68 -13.63 21.62
N ASP A 252 16.65 -13.25 22.46
CA ASP A 252 18.05 -13.68 22.34
C ASP A 252 18.25 -15.21 22.33
N ASP A 253 17.33 -15.97 22.93
CA ASP A 253 17.31 -17.44 22.91
C ASP A 253 16.50 -18.03 21.74
N GLY A 254 16.12 -17.20 20.77
CA GLY A 254 15.28 -17.54 19.63
C GLY A 254 13.82 -17.81 19.98
N SER A 255 13.42 -17.66 21.25
CA SER A 255 12.05 -17.92 21.67
C SER A 255 11.10 -16.79 21.30
N PHE A 256 9.85 -17.14 21.04
CA PHE A 256 8.76 -16.19 20.82
C PHE A 256 7.49 -16.65 21.53
N GLN A 257 6.61 -15.70 21.83
CA GLN A 257 5.31 -15.95 22.44
C GLN A 257 4.29 -14.99 21.83
N ILE A 258 3.17 -15.54 21.35
CA ILE A 258 2.16 -14.82 20.57
C ILE A 258 0.78 -15.22 21.06
N TYR A 259 -0.07 -14.22 21.26
CA TYR A 259 -1.47 -14.43 21.59
C TYR A 259 -2.29 -14.63 20.32
N LEU A 260 -3.01 -15.75 20.27
CA LEU A 260 -3.88 -16.16 19.18
C LEU A 260 -5.35 -15.94 19.57
N LYS A 261 -6.13 -15.47 18.61
CA LYS A 261 -7.59 -15.42 18.73
C LYS A 261 -8.16 -16.83 18.55
N ASP A 262 -9.24 -17.10 19.27
CA ASP A 262 -9.88 -18.41 19.23
C ASP A 262 -10.46 -18.73 17.84
N GLU A 263 -10.47 -20.02 17.48
CA GLU A 263 -11.09 -20.57 16.27
C GLU A 263 -10.54 -20.11 14.89
N LEU A 264 -9.47 -19.31 14.85
CA LEU A 264 -8.84 -18.87 13.61
C LEU A 264 -7.79 -19.87 13.10
N SER A 265 -7.70 -20.02 11.78
CA SER A 265 -6.61 -20.77 11.14
C SER A 265 -5.32 -19.98 11.26
N VAL A 266 -4.26 -20.63 11.74
CA VAL A 266 -2.98 -19.98 12.02
C VAL A 266 -1.91 -20.44 11.03
N GLU A 267 -1.18 -19.48 10.48
CA GLU A 267 0.08 -19.68 9.76
C GLU A 267 1.17 -18.84 10.42
N VAL A 268 2.34 -19.44 10.65
CA VAL A 268 3.51 -18.75 11.20
C VAL A 268 4.57 -18.66 10.14
N TYR A 269 4.97 -17.45 9.81
CA TYR A 269 6.09 -17.12 8.94
C TYR A 269 7.26 -16.69 9.81
N ALA A 270 8.43 -17.28 9.62
CA ALA A 270 9.65 -16.85 10.29
C ALA A 270 10.75 -16.56 9.26
N SER A 271 11.51 -15.50 9.51
CA SER A 271 12.68 -15.11 8.73
C SER A 271 13.81 -14.64 9.63
N ALA A 272 15.05 -14.84 9.19
CA ALA A 272 16.23 -14.31 9.87
C ALA A 272 17.29 -13.97 8.82
N ARG A 273 18.15 -12.99 9.10
CA ARG A 273 19.24 -12.60 8.20
C ARG A 273 20.17 -13.79 7.91
N GLY A 274 20.46 -14.04 6.63
CA GLY A 274 21.31 -15.17 6.21
C GLY A 274 20.60 -16.53 6.19
N TYR A 275 19.31 -16.57 6.51
CA TYR A 275 18.48 -17.77 6.47
C TYR A 275 17.34 -17.62 5.46
N LEU A 276 16.86 -18.76 4.96
CA LEU A 276 15.68 -18.83 4.11
C LEU A 276 14.42 -18.74 4.98
N PRO A 277 13.42 -17.94 4.57
CA PRO A 277 12.19 -17.84 5.31
C PRO A 277 11.39 -19.15 5.28
N ARG A 278 10.62 -19.41 6.32
CA ARG A 278 9.79 -20.61 6.43
C ARG A 278 8.38 -20.27 6.90
N THR A 279 7.38 -20.89 6.26
CA THR A 279 5.98 -20.85 6.71
C THR A 279 5.58 -22.20 7.29
N VAL A 280 4.91 -22.17 8.45
CA VAL A 280 4.33 -23.33 9.13
C VAL A 280 2.83 -23.12 9.25
N ALA A 281 2.04 -23.95 8.56
CA ALA A 281 0.58 -23.95 8.69
C ALA A 281 0.16 -24.81 9.89
N LEU A 282 -0.52 -24.19 10.86
CA LEU A 282 -0.95 -24.83 12.10
C LEU A 282 -2.46 -25.15 12.14
N GLY A 283 -3.25 -24.55 11.24
CA GLY A 283 -4.71 -24.75 11.18
C GLY A 283 -5.47 -24.05 12.31
N LYS A 284 -6.74 -24.43 12.53
CA LYS A 284 -7.66 -23.73 13.46
C LYS A 284 -7.38 -23.97 14.95
N ASN A 285 -6.79 -25.13 15.25
CA ASN A 285 -6.48 -25.57 16.60
C ASN A 285 -5.06 -26.13 16.65
N PRO A 286 -4.00 -25.30 16.51
CA PRO A 286 -2.64 -25.76 16.74
C PRO A 286 -2.55 -26.62 17.99
N ALA A 287 -1.88 -27.76 17.88
CA ALA A 287 -1.47 -28.57 19.02
C ALA A 287 -0.69 -27.71 20.04
N PRO A 288 -0.67 -28.08 21.32
CA PRO A 288 -0.03 -27.28 22.36
C PRO A 288 1.45 -26.99 22.07
N SER A 289 1.80 -25.71 22.23
CA SER A 289 3.13 -25.11 22.21
C SER A 289 4.13 -25.81 23.17
N PRO A 290 5.45 -25.78 22.93
CA PRO A 290 6.16 -24.94 21.95
C PRO A 290 6.35 -25.59 20.57
N ILE A 291 6.28 -24.79 19.51
CA ILE A 291 6.67 -25.19 18.15
C ILE A 291 8.13 -24.86 17.85
N THR A 292 8.81 -25.69 17.04
CA THR A 292 10.16 -25.38 16.55
C THR A 292 10.10 -25.02 15.08
N ILE A 293 10.55 -23.82 14.73
CA ILE A 293 10.66 -23.38 13.34
C ILE A 293 12.13 -23.41 12.94
N SER A 294 12.50 -24.40 12.14
CA SER A 294 13.88 -24.52 11.65
C SER A 294 14.04 -23.82 10.31
N LEU A 295 14.91 -22.81 10.26
CA LEU A 295 15.25 -22.06 9.05
C LEU A 295 16.50 -22.64 8.41
N GLU A 296 16.45 -22.95 7.13
CA GLU A 296 17.61 -23.40 6.38
C GLU A 296 18.54 -22.21 6.12
N LYS A 297 19.86 -22.43 6.22
CA LYS A 297 20.84 -21.39 5.87
C LYS A 297 20.75 -21.09 4.37
N GLY A 298 20.60 -19.81 4.02
CA GLY A 298 20.65 -19.37 2.64
C GLY A 298 22.08 -19.06 2.19
N VAL A 299 22.27 -18.91 0.89
CA VAL A 299 23.48 -18.32 0.31
C VAL A 299 23.28 -16.81 0.26
N GLU A 300 24.19 -16.06 0.88
CA GLU A 300 24.23 -14.61 0.75
C GLU A 300 24.89 -14.25 -0.58
N VAL A 301 24.09 -13.71 -1.50
CA VAL A 301 24.54 -13.17 -2.78
C VAL A 301 24.78 -11.68 -2.60
N VAL A 302 26.05 -11.30 -2.53
CA VAL A 302 26.49 -9.91 -2.54
C VAL A 302 26.86 -9.55 -3.96
N GLY A 303 26.46 -8.37 -4.44
CA GLY A 303 26.80 -7.99 -5.80
C GLY A 303 26.58 -6.54 -6.14
N GLN A 304 26.82 -6.24 -7.41
CA GLN A 304 26.60 -4.93 -8.00
C GLN A 304 25.80 -5.05 -9.30
N VAL A 305 24.86 -4.13 -9.51
CA VAL A 305 24.13 -3.93 -10.76
C VAL A 305 24.73 -2.74 -11.48
N VAL A 306 25.19 -2.97 -12.70
CA VAL A 306 25.79 -1.95 -13.57
C VAL A 306 25.09 -1.93 -14.92
N GLY A 307 24.95 -0.75 -15.50
CA GLY A 307 24.37 -0.54 -16.82
C GLY A 307 25.43 -0.61 -17.92
N THR A 308 25.06 -0.05 -19.08
CA THR A 308 26.02 0.14 -20.17
C THR A 308 27.14 1.10 -19.74
N ALA A 309 28.36 0.81 -20.18
CA ALA A 309 29.61 1.45 -19.73
C ALA A 309 30.01 1.23 -18.26
N GLY A 310 29.35 0.32 -17.52
CA GLY A 310 29.73 0.00 -16.14
C GLY A 310 29.23 1.00 -15.10
N THR A 311 28.33 1.91 -15.49
CA THR A 311 27.70 2.88 -14.57
C THR A 311 26.81 2.14 -13.57
N PRO A 312 26.90 2.39 -12.26
CA PRO A 312 26.00 1.78 -11.28
C PRO A 312 24.53 2.11 -11.56
N VAL A 313 23.64 1.12 -11.38
CA VAL A 313 22.19 1.31 -11.55
C VAL A 313 21.52 1.25 -10.18
N ALA A 314 21.04 2.37 -9.69
CA ALA A 314 20.29 2.48 -8.43
C ALA A 314 18.83 2.09 -8.61
N GLY A 315 18.23 1.48 -7.59
CA GLY A 315 16.82 1.07 -7.61
C GLY A 315 16.51 -0.06 -8.61
N ALA A 316 17.53 -0.78 -9.09
CA ALA A 316 17.31 -1.98 -9.88
C ALA A 316 16.71 -3.06 -8.98
N LEU A 317 15.62 -3.66 -9.42
CA LEU A 317 14.96 -4.74 -8.70
C LEU A 317 15.75 -6.04 -8.95
N VAL A 318 16.34 -6.60 -7.90
CA VAL A 318 17.09 -7.85 -7.92
C VAL A 318 16.23 -8.96 -7.31
N ILE A 319 15.97 -10.03 -8.06
CA ILE A 319 15.02 -11.08 -7.67
C ILE A 319 15.61 -12.46 -7.93
N GLY A 320 15.54 -13.34 -6.94
CA GLY A 320 15.88 -14.75 -7.11
C GLY A 320 14.66 -15.62 -7.37
N PHE A 321 14.79 -16.54 -8.31
CA PHE A 321 13.82 -17.58 -8.61
C PHE A 321 14.45 -18.98 -8.51
N SER A 322 13.69 -19.94 -7.98
CA SER A 322 14.04 -21.34 -8.14
C SER A 322 14.14 -21.68 -9.64
N PRO A 323 15.11 -22.51 -10.05
CA PRO A 323 15.23 -22.91 -11.45
C PRO A 323 13.99 -23.68 -11.90
N GLY A 324 13.50 -23.38 -13.11
CA GLY A 324 12.40 -24.10 -13.76
C GLY A 324 11.22 -23.22 -14.17
N PRO A 325 10.24 -23.79 -14.90
CA PRO A 325 9.09 -23.06 -15.44
C PRO A 325 8.16 -22.51 -14.36
N ASP A 326 7.98 -23.26 -13.27
CA ASP A 326 7.17 -22.86 -12.11
C ASP A 326 8.00 -22.08 -11.08
N GLY A 327 9.18 -21.57 -11.49
CA GLY A 327 10.14 -20.91 -10.62
C GLY A 327 9.45 -19.97 -9.64
N LYS A 328 9.42 -20.36 -8.36
CA LYS A 328 8.84 -19.54 -7.31
C LYS A 328 9.86 -18.48 -6.94
N ARG A 329 9.37 -17.26 -6.74
CA ARG A 329 10.17 -16.19 -6.17
C ARG A 329 10.63 -16.62 -4.78
N SER A 330 11.94 -16.63 -4.56
CA SER A 330 12.54 -17.03 -3.29
C SER A 330 13.01 -15.83 -2.46
N CYS A 331 13.48 -14.77 -3.12
CA CYS A 331 14.15 -13.63 -2.50
C CYS A 331 14.07 -12.40 -3.41
N SER A 332 14.02 -11.18 -2.86
CA SER A 332 14.19 -9.94 -3.64
C SER A 332 14.77 -8.79 -2.83
N THR A 333 15.49 -7.87 -3.48
CA THR A 333 15.98 -6.60 -2.94
C THR A 333 16.04 -5.54 -4.04
N GLU A 334 16.30 -4.30 -3.69
CA GLU A 334 16.69 -3.25 -4.65
C GLU A 334 18.18 -2.94 -4.50
N SER A 335 18.81 -2.49 -5.58
CA SER A 335 20.18 -1.98 -5.55
C SER A 335 20.24 -0.55 -4.98
N ASP A 336 21.29 -0.25 -4.22
CA ASP A 336 21.52 1.08 -3.65
C ASP A 336 22.04 2.10 -4.68
N ALA A 337 22.34 3.32 -4.23
CA ALA A 337 22.88 4.39 -5.08
C ALA A 337 24.21 4.04 -5.78
N ALA A 338 25.00 3.12 -5.22
CA ALA A 338 26.23 2.59 -5.79
C ALA A 338 25.98 1.30 -6.60
N GLY A 339 24.73 0.95 -6.87
CA GLY A 339 24.30 -0.25 -7.56
C GLY A 339 24.50 -1.53 -6.74
N ARG A 340 24.88 -1.45 -5.46
CA ARG A 340 25.18 -2.62 -4.64
C ARG A 340 23.92 -3.25 -4.09
N PHE A 341 23.95 -4.55 -3.89
CA PHE A 341 22.85 -5.28 -3.27
C PHE A 341 23.37 -6.45 -2.43
N VAL A 342 22.55 -6.87 -1.47
CA VAL A 342 22.75 -8.08 -0.68
C VAL A 342 21.43 -8.85 -0.66
N LEU A 343 21.49 -10.13 -0.99
CA LEU A 343 20.29 -10.96 -1.13
C LEU A 343 20.55 -12.37 -0.60
N THR A 344 19.71 -12.86 0.31
CA THR A 344 19.80 -14.26 0.79
C THR A 344 18.85 -15.15 0.00
N CYS A 345 19.37 -16.20 -0.66
CA CYS A 345 18.57 -17.10 -1.51
C CYS A 345 18.94 -18.57 -1.31
N PRO A 346 18.07 -19.52 -1.71
CA PRO A 346 18.44 -20.93 -1.77
C PRO A 346 19.60 -21.17 -2.75
N THR A 347 20.45 -22.15 -2.48
CA THR A 347 21.51 -22.57 -3.41
C THR A 347 20.93 -22.95 -4.76
N GLY A 348 21.57 -22.53 -5.86
CA GLY A 348 21.11 -22.81 -7.23
C GLY A 348 19.97 -21.91 -7.72
N THR A 349 19.52 -20.95 -6.92
CA THR A 349 18.60 -19.88 -7.35
C THR A 349 19.20 -19.10 -8.51
N VAL A 350 18.40 -18.76 -9.52
CA VAL A 350 18.80 -17.82 -10.57
C VAL A 350 18.39 -16.41 -10.12
N VAL A 351 19.36 -15.52 -9.99
CA VAL A 351 19.19 -14.13 -9.56
C VAL A 351 19.17 -13.24 -10.79
N PHE A 352 18.07 -12.52 -10.98
CA PHE A 352 17.85 -11.57 -12.07
C PHE A 352 17.96 -10.15 -11.54
N ALA A 353 18.42 -9.22 -12.37
CA ALA A 353 18.25 -7.78 -12.15
C ALA A 353 17.44 -7.15 -13.29
N VAL A 354 16.49 -6.28 -12.93
CA VAL A 354 15.67 -5.52 -13.88
C VAL A 354 15.65 -4.04 -13.48
N ALA A 355 15.71 -3.14 -14.46
CA ALA A 355 15.57 -1.70 -14.25
C ALA A 355 14.90 -1.08 -15.48
N ALA A 356 14.15 0.01 -15.27
CA ALA A 356 13.53 0.75 -16.36
C ALA A 356 14.61 1.32 -17.31
N GLY A 357 14.39 1.22 -18.62
CA GLY A 357 15.37 1.68 -19.62
C GLY A 357 16.49 0.69 -19.95
N HIS A 358 16.48 -0.50 -19.36
CA HIS A 358 17.54 -1.50 -19.51
C HIS A 358 17.02 -2.88 -19.94
N THR A 359 17.90 -3.71 -20.50
CA THR A 359 17.65 -5.15 -20.54
C THR A 359 18.01 -5.79 -19.21
N LEU A 360 17.34 -6.89 -18.87
CA LEU A 360 17.66 -7.68 -17.69
C LEU A 360 19.00 -8.39 -17.83
N ASP A 361 19.56 -8.85 -16.71
CA ASP A 361 20.69 -9.79 -16.66
C ASP A 361 20.45 -10.80 -15.53
N TRP A 362 21.20 -11.91 -15.53
CA TRP A 362 21.09 -12.91 -14.48
C TRP A 362 22.38 -13.66 -14.19
N VAL A 363 22.44 -14.21 -12.98
CA VAL A 363 23.49 -15.14 -12.54
C VAL A 363 22.87 -16.27 -11.73
N THR A 364 23.56 -17.40 -11.61
CA THR A 364 23.21 -18.38 -10.58
C THR A 364 23.82 -17.95 -9.25
N ALA A 365 23.01 -17.94 -8.20
CA ALA A 365 23.44 -17.63 -6.83
C ALA A 365 24.64 -18.50 -6.43
N SER A 366 25.70 -17.84 -5.97
CA SER A 366 26.93 -18.45 -5.47
C SER A 366 27.46 -17.62 -4.29
N GLU A 367 28.42 -18.17 -3.55
CA GLU A 367 29.04 -17.48 -2.40
C GLU A 367 30.00 -16.34 -2.80
N HIS A 368 30.17 -16.07 -4.10
CA HIS A 368 31.05 -15.03 -4.60
C HIS A 368 30.30 -13.74 -4.90
N GLU A 369 31.03 -12.63 -4.91
CA GLU A 369 30.50 -11.35 -5.38
C GLU A 369 30.06 -11.50 -6.85
N VAL A 370 28.82 -11.11 -7.14
CA VAL A 370 28.24 -11.20 -8.48
C VAL A 370 28.10 -9.82 -9.11
N LEU A 371 28.30 -9.76 -10.43
CA LEU A 371 28.13 -8.54 -11.20
C LEU A 371 27.04 -8.75 -12.25
N LEU A 372 25.91 -8.07 -12.10
CA LEU A 372 24.79 -8.07 -13.04
C LEU A 372 24.93 -6.87 -13.98
N ARG A 373 25.04 -7.14 -15.29
CA ARG A 373 25.32 -6.16 -16.35
C ARG A 373 24.09 -5.93 -17.21
N LEU A 374 23.32 -4.91 -16.85
CA LEU A 374 22.14 -4.52 -17.59
C LEU A 374 22.52 -3.87 -18.94
N GLY A 375 21.99 -4.42 -20.02
CA GLY A 375 22.21 -3.92 -21.38
C GLY A 375 21.36 -2.68 -21.69
N ALA A 376 21.66 -2.02 -22.81
CA ALA A 376 20.78 -0.99 -23.34
C ALA A 376 19.52 -1.65 -23.92
N GLN A 377 18.37 -1.08 -23.59
CA GLN A 377 17.09 -1.54 -24.12
C GLN A 377 17.09 -1.46 -25.65
N GLY A 378 16.79 -2.59 -26.30
CA GLY A 378 16.64 -2.65 -27.76
C GLY A 378 15.31 -2.06 -28.23
N PRO A 379 15.08 -2.00 -29.55
CA PRO A 379 13.76 -1.65 -30.08
C PRO A 379 12.71 -2.64 -29.56
N PRO A 380 11.47 -2.17 -29.29
CA PRO A 380 10.38 -3.03 -28.85
C PRO A 380 10.11 -4.13 -29.88
N SER A 381 9.98 -5.37 -29.39
CA SER A 381 9.64 -6.55 -30.17
C SER A 381 8.16 -6.86 -29.99
N PRO A 382 7.30 -6.57 -30.98
CA PRO A 382 5.87 -6.82 -30.88
C PRO A 382 5.57 -8.30 -31.04
N LEU A 383 4.89 -8.87 -30.03
CA LEU A 383 4.33 -10.21 -30.06
C LEU A 383 2.81 -10.14 -30.03
N THR A 384 2.15 -11.04 -30.77
CA THR A 384 0.69 -11.20 -30.72
C THR A 384 0.35 -12.64 -30.34
N ILE A 385 -0.45 -12.81 -29.28
CA ILE A 385 -0.98 -14.11 -28.89
C ILE A 385 -2.42 -14.21 -29.39
N LEU A 386 -2.68 -15.27 -30.15
CA LEU A 386 -3.97 -15.57 -30.74
C LEU A 386 -4.54 -16.83 -30.09
N ALA A 387 -5.83 -16.86 -29.81
CA ALA A 387 -6.57 -18.05 -29.46
C ALA A 387 -6.57 -19.07 -30.62
N ALA A 388 -7.07 -20.28 -30.33
CA ALA A 388 -7.02 -21.40 -31.28
C ALA A 388 -7.90 -21.18 -32.54
N ASP A 389 -8.92 -20.32 -32.44
CA ASP A 389 -9.77 -19.86 -33.55
C ASP A 389 -9.13 -18.72 -34.36
N GLY A 390 -8.03 -18.13 -33.87
CA GLY A 390 -7.33 -17.02 -34.49
C GLY A 390 -7.68 -15.64 -33.93
N GLU A 391 -8.62 -15.55 -32.98
CA GLU A 391 -8.95 -14.30 -32.30
C GLU A 391 -7.85 -13.88 -31.33
N PRO A 392 -7.71 -12.58 -30.98
CA PRO A 392 -6.72 -12.15 -30.00
C PRO A 392 -6.96 -12.72 -28.59
N ALA A 393 -5.89 -13.20 -27.95
CA ALA A 393 -5.96 -13.73 -26.58
C ALA A 393 -5.51 -12.67 -25.57
N ALA A 394 -6.46 -11.90 -25.03
CA ALA A 394 -6.22 -10.89 -24.02
C ALA A 394 -5.92 -11.47 -22.62
N GLY A 395 -5.13 -10.76 -21.80
CA GLY A 395 -4.83 -11.13 -20.41
C GLY A 395 -3.89 -12.33 -20.24
N ALA A 396 -3.32 -12.84 -21.33
CA ALA A 396 -2.38 -13.95 -21.31
C ALA A 396 -1.07 -13.56 -20.61
N GLY A 397 -0.58 -14.45 -19.74
CA GLY A 397 0.73 -14.32 -19.09
C GLY A 397 1.77 -15.15 -19.83
N LEU A 398 2.95 -14.58 -20.06
CA LEU A 398 4.04 -15.22 -20.79
C LEU A 398 5.25 -15.48 -19.90
N ALA A 399 5.89 -16.64 -20.10
CA ALA A 399 7.22 -16.96 -19.59
C ALA A 399 8.14 -17.26 -20.77
N PHE A 400 9.45 -17.11 -20.56
CA PHE A 400 10.45 -17.37 -21.59
C PHE A 400 11.49 -18.36 -21.07
N GLN A 401 12.07 -19.15 -21.96
CA GLN A 401 13.26 -19.93 -21.67
C GLN A 401 14.31 -19.57 -22.70
N LYS A 402 15.49 -19.14 -22.26
CA LYS A 402 16.60 -18.86 -23.17
C LYS A 402 17.24 -20.17 -23.64
N GLU A 403 17.95 -20.13 -24.76
CA GLU A 403 18.66 -21.28 -25.34
C GLU A 403 19.65 -21.98 -24.39
N ASP A 404 20.20 -21.25 -23.42
CA ASP A 404 21.06 -21.80 -22.35
C ASP A 404 20.27 -22.52 -21.23
N GLY A 405 18.95 -22.62 -21.36
CA GLY A 405 18.05 -23.32 -20.45
C GLY A 405 17.47 -22.47 -19.32
N VAL A 406 17.92 -21.21 -19.17
CA VAL A 406 17.46 -20.33 -18.10
C VAL A 406 16.01 -19.91 -18.31
N TRP A 407 15.18 -20.12 -17.29
CA TRP A 407 13.78 -19.73 -17.26
C TRP A 407 13.62 -18.30 -16.75
N ILE A 408 12.86 -17.50 -17.49
CA ILE A 408 12.42 -16.15 -17.16
C ILE A 408 10.92 -16.26 -16.82
N PRO A 409 10.57 -16.38 -15.54
CA PRO A 409 9.21 -16.67 -15.12
C PRO A 409 8.27 -15.49 -15.37
N PHE A 410 6.97 -15.78 -15.50
CA PHE A 410 5.96 -14.76 -15.76
C PHE A 410 5.94 -13.64 -14.73
N ASP A 411 6.14 -13.91 -13.43
CA ASP A 411 6.17 -12.84 -12.41
C ASP A 411 7.28 -11.81 -12.69
N LEU A 412 8.45 -12.27 -13.13
CA LEU A 412 9.56 -11.38 -13.52
C LEU A 412 9.20 -10.55 -14.75
N VAL A 413 8.63 -11.19 -15.79
CA VAL A 413 8.15 -10.51 -17.01
C VAL A 413 7.12 -9.44 -16.66
N PHE A 414 6.12 -9.81 -15.86
CA PHE A 414 5.05 -8.91 -15.42
C PHE A 414 5.60 -7.69 -14.69
N ARG A 415 6.54 -7.89 -13.75
CA ARG A 415 7.16 -6.80 -12.98
C ARG A 415 8.03 -5.90 -13.85
N ALA A 416 8.85 -6.47 -14.72
CA ALA A 416 9.68 -5.70 -15.63
C ALA A 416 8.83 -4.81 -16.55
N LEU A 417 7.74 -5.36 -17.12
CA LEU A 417 6.80 -4.59 -17.94
C LEU A 417 6.10 -3.49 -17.12
N THR A 418 5.61 -3.82 -15.93
CA THR A 418 4.93 -2.84 -15.05
C THR A 418 5.86 -1.69 -14.66
N ALA A 419 7.13 -1.98 -14.35
CA ALA A 419 8.14 -0.97 -14.03
C ALA A 419 8.44 -0.02 -15.21
N MET A 420 8.16 -0.45 -16.44
CA MET A 420 8.26 0.38 -17.65
C MET A 420 6.94 1.06 -18.03
N GLY A 421 5.89 0.93 -17.22
CA GLY A 421 4.55 1.44 -17.55
C GLY A 421 3.87 0.68 -18.68
N LEU A 422 4.30 -0.55 -18.97
CA LEU A 422 3.72 -1.43 -19.99
C LEU A 422 2.79 -2.46 -19.32
N PRO A 423 1.75 -2.94 -20.04
CA PRO A 423 0.88 -3.98 -19.49
C PRO A 423 1.68 -5.28 -19.29
N GLY A 424 1.65 -5.83 -18.07
CA GLY A 424 2.34 -7.08 -17.75
C GLY A 424 1.69 -8.36 -18.33
N ARG A 425 0.60 -8.20 -19.08
CA ARG A 425 -0.17 -9.25 -19.78
C ARG A 425 -0.51 -8.76 -21.18
N THR A 426 -0.92 -9.66 -22.07
CA THR A 426 -1.38 -9.26 -23.40
C THR A 426 -2.58 -8.31 -23.31
N ALA A 427 -2.59 -7.27 -24.13
CA ALA A 427 -3.69 -6.32 -24.25
C ALA A 427 -4.92 -6.95 -24.93
N GLU A 428 -6.01 -6.19 -25.08
CA GLU A 428 -7.24 -6.65 -25.73
C GLU A 428 -7.03 -7.17 -27.15
N ASN A 429 -6.08 -6.57 -27.88
CA ASN A 429 -5.67 -7.03 -29.21
C ASN A 429 -4.69 -8.21 -29.19
N GLY A 430 -4.52 -8.88 -28.04
CA GLY A 430 -3.58 -10.00 -27.85
C GLY A 430 -2.10 -9.59 -27.92
N GLY A 431 -1.81 -8.30 -28.08
CA GLY A 431 -0.47 -7.77 -28.25
C GLY A 431 0.27 -7.61 -26.92
N VAL A 432 1.58 -7.84 -26.95
CA VAL A 432 2.53 -7.47 -25.90
C VAL A 432 3.83 -7.01 -26.55
N SER A 433 4.50 -6.02 -25.96
CA SER A 433 5.76 -5.49 -26.48
C SER A 433 6.89 -5.82 -25.54
N LEU A 434 7.92 -6.50 -26.05
CA LEU A 434 9.09 -6.90 -25.27
C LEU A 434 10.30 -6.08 -25.65
N SER A 435 10.94 -5.45 -24.67
CA SER A 435 12.13 -4.62 -24.88
C SER A 435 13.18 -4.81 -23.80
N PHE A 436 12.82 -5.42 -22.67
CA PHE A 436 13.69 -5.65 -21.51
C PHE A 436 14.47 -6.98 -21.58
N LEU A 437 14.21 -7.85 -22.56
CA LEU A 437 14.96 -9.10 -22.71
C LEU A 437 16.26 -8.86 -23.51
N PRO A 438 17.41 -9.39 -23.08
CA PRO A 438 18.64 -9.34 -23.86
C PRO A 438 18.48 -9.97 -25.25
N PRO A 439 19.31 -9.59 -26.23
CA PRO A 439 19.32 -10.25 -27.52
C PRO A 439 19.55 -11.76 -27.40
N GLY A 440 18.76 -12.56 -28.11
CA GLY A 440 18.87 -14.01 -28.05
C GLY A 440 17.68 -14.76 -28.64
N ARG A 441 17.79 -16.09 -28.59
CA ARG A 441 16.74 -17.04 -28.98
C ARG A 441 16.02 -17.54 -27.73
N TYR A 442 14.69 -17.41 -27.71
CA TYR A 442 13.86 -17.75 -26.55
C TYR A 442 12.73 -18.68 -26.95
N GLY A 443 12.54 -19.77 -26.20
CA GLY A 443 11.27 -20.48 -26.16
C GLY A 443 10.23 -19.61 -25.44
N THR A 444 9.05 -19.47 -26.05
CA THR A 444 7.93 -18.70 -25.50
C THR A 444 6.88 -19.66 -24.94
N PHE A 445 6.40 -19.40 -23.73
CA PHE A 445 5.43 -20.23 -23.02
C PHE A 445 4.27 -19.40 -22.51
N LEU A 446 3.05 -19.94 -22.59
CA LEU A 446 1.89 -19.41 -21.89
C LEU A 446 1.87 -19.94 -20.46
N VAL A 447 1.65 -19.07 -19.48
CA VAL A 447 1.40 -19.47 -18.09
C VAL A 447 -0.11 -19.53 -17.84
N ALA A 448 -0.64 -20.76 -17.78
CA ALA A 448 -2.03 -21.05 -17.46
C ALA A 448 -2.18 -21.57 -16.02
N ARG A 449 -3.41 -21.64 -15.52
CA ARG A 449 -3.69 -22.24 -14.20
C ARG A 449 -3.27 -23.71 -14.10
N THR A 450 -3.24 -24.42 -15.23
CA THR A 450 -2.89 -25.84 -15.34
C THR A 450 -1.39 -26.08 -15.57
N GLY A 451 -0.57 -25.02 -15.67
CA GLY A 451 0.87 -25.11 -15.92
C GLY A 451 1.33 -24.26 -17.11
N VAL A 452 2.54 -24.56 -17.61
CA VAL A 452 3.14 -23.87 -18.76
C VAL A 452 2.86 -24.59 -20.08
N VAL A 453 2.50 -23.83 -21.12
CA VAL A 453 2.21 -24.37 -22.46
C VAL A 453 3.17 -23.77 -23.48
N PRO A 454 3.95 -24.58 -24.21
CA PRO A 454 4.88 -24.06 -25.22
C PRO A 454 4.13 -23.46 -26.40
N LEU A 455 4.53 -22.26 -26.83
CA LEU A 455 3.94 -21.54 -27.96
C LEU A 455 4.84 -21.54 -29.20
N GLY A 456 6.16 -21.56 -29.01
CA GLY A 456 7.13 -21.56 -30.10
C GLY A 456 8.44 -20.91 -29.69
N VAL A 457 9.22 -20.47 -30.67
CA VAL A 457 10.50 -19.79 -30.45
C VAL A 457 10.47 -18.40 -31.07
N VAL A 458 11.04 -17.42 -30.39
CA VAL A 458 11.22 -16.04 -30.86
C VAL A 458 12.69 -15.64 -30.82
N LEU A 459 13.12 -14.83 -31.79
CA LEU A 459 14.41 -14.15 -31.77
C LEU A 459 14.17 -12.70 -31.32
N LEU A 460 14.88 -12.26 -30.28
CA LEU A 460 14.78 -10.91 -29.73
C LEU A 460 16.13 -10.19 -29.83
N PRO A 461 16.14 -8.85 -29.97
CA PRO A 461 15.00 -8.05 -30.41
C PRO A 461 14.65 -8.37 -31.89
N THR A 462 13.39 -8.19 -32.28
CA THR A 462 12.92 -8.31 -33.67
C THR A 462 12.03 -7.13 -34.02
N SER A 463 12.25 -6.52 -35.20
CA SER A 463 11.33 -5.52 -35.76
C SER A 463 10.11 -6.15 -36.44
N THR A 464 10.18 -7.44 -36.79
CA THR A 464 9.10 -8.16 -37.46
C THR A 464 8.13 -8.71 -36.40
N PRO A 465 6.84 -8.36 -36.46
CA PRO A 465 5.83 -8.91 -35.56
C PRO A 465 5.83 -10.44 -35.60
N SER A 466 5.84 -11.06 -34.42
CA SER A 466 5.72 -12.51 -34.28
C SER A 466 4.36 -12.85 -33.69
N SER A 467 3.68 -13.85 -34.24
CA SER A 467 2.39 -14.31 -33.73
C SER A 467 2.45 -15.77 -33.27
N PHE A 468 1.79 -16.05 -32.16
CA PHE A 468 1.67 -17.39 -31.59
C PHE A 468 0.21 -17.76 -31.42
N LYS A 469 -0.17 -18.96 -31.85
CA LYS A 469 -1.52 -19.49 -31.63
C LYS A 469 -1.53 -20.40 -30.41
N LEU A 470 -2.50 -20.20 -29.53
CA LEU A 470 -2.77 -21.11 -28.43
C LEU A 470 -3.18 -22.48 -28.99
N PRO A 471 -2.67 -23.59 -28.43
CA PRO A 471 -3.15 -24.91 -28.83
C PRO A 471 -4.64 -25.03 -28.51
N ARG A 472 -5.37 -25.82 -29.30
CA ARG A 472 -6.75 -26.20 -28.96
C ARG A 472 -6.70 -26.96 -27.65
N THR A 473 -7.31 -26.40 -26.60
CA THR A 473 -7.52 -27.12 -25.34
C THR A 473 -8.31 -28.38 -25.70
N PRO A 474 -7.84 -29.59 -25.35
CA PRO A 474 -8.67 -30.78 -25.50
C PRO A 474 -9.97 -30.56 -24.72
N PRO A 475 -11.14 -30.99 -25.24
CA PRO A 475 -12.38 -30.94 -24.48
C PRO A 475 -12.15 -31.70 -23.17
N GLY A 476 -12.32 -30.98 -22.05
CA GLY A 476 -12.08 -31.48 -20.69
C GLY A 476 -13.19 -32.39 -20.19
#